data_AF-A0A143X0L0-F1
#
_entry.id   AF-A0A143X0L0-F1
#
_cell.length_a   1.000
_cell.length_b   1.000
_cell.length_c   1.000
_cell.angle_alpha   90.00
_cell.angle_beta   90.00
_cell.angle_gamma   90.00
#
_symmetry.space_group_name_H-M   'P 1'
#
loop_
_entity.id
_entity.type
_entity.pdbx_description
1 polymer ?
#
loop_
_entity_poly.entity_id
_entity_poly.type
_entity_poly.pdbx_seq_one_letter_code
_entity_poly.pdbx_strand_id
1 'polypeptide(L)' 'MTAQKIFRDLGWTKTNESQCSIIYEKGFRTISFLRNSNDLNIVDSSGHIDMECLKAILQQCKELGWIDN' A
#
# COMPACT_ATOMS: atom_id res chain seq x y z
N MET A 1 4.32 7.40 12.33
CA MET A 1 2.88 7.36 11.94
C MET A 1 2.71 6.13 11.06
N THR A 2 1.67 5.30 11.24
CA THR A 2 1.55 4.07 10.44
C THR A 2 0.99 4.34 9.05
N ALA A 3 1.37 3.53 8.07
CA ALA A 3 0.85 3.63 6.70
C ALA A 3 -0.68 3.51 6.67
N GLN A 4 -1.23 2.55 7.43
CA GLN A 4 -2.68 2.38 7.56
C GLN A 4 -3.38 3.64 8.06
N LYS A 5 -2.77 4.39 8.99
CA LYS A 5 -3.33 5.66 9.47
C LYS A 5 -3.33 6.70 8.35
N ILE A 6 -2.21 6.86 7.63
CA ILE A 6 -2.11 7.82 6.52
C ILE A 6 -3.12 7.48 5.42
N PHE A 7 -3.21 6.21 5.02
CA PHE A 7 -4.20 5.73 4.04
C PHE A 7 -5.63 6.08 4.48
N ARG A 8 -5.98 5.79 5.74
CA ARG A 8 -7.31 6.12 6.28
C ARG A 8 -7.57 7.62 6.26
N ASP A 9 -6.61 8.44 6.68
CA ASP A 9 -6.74 9.89 6.69
C ASP A 9 -6.90 10.48 5.26
N LEU A 10 -6.36 9.78 4.25
CA LEU A 10 -6.56 10.05 2.82
C LEU A 10 -7.86 9.44 2.23
N GLY A 11 -8.67 8.76 3.04
CA GLY A 11 -9.93 8.14 2.63
C GLY A 11 -9.81 6.77 1.96
N TRP A 12 -8.68 6.09 2.11
CA TRP A 12 -8.51 4.69 1.69
C TRP A 12 -8.89 3.74 2.82
N THR A 13 -9.47 2.59 2.45
CA THR A 13 -9.87 1.54 3.39
C THR A 13 -9.06 0.28 3.12
N LYS A 14 -8.46 -0.32 4.15
CA LYS A 14 -7.82 -1.63 4.01
C LYS A 14 -8.89 -2.70 3.89
N THR A 15 -9.02 -3.32 2.72
CA THR A 15 -10.07 -4.32 2.43
C THR A 15 -9.55 -5.75 2.52
N ASN A 16 -8.24 -5.94 2.37
CA ASN A 16 -7.62 -7.26 2.49
C ASN A 16 -6.25 -7.17 3.18
N GLU A 17 -5.97 -8.15 4.02
CA GLU A 17 -4.64 -8.44 4.54
C GLU A 17 -4.48 -9.96 4.64
N SER A 18 -3.51 -10.49 3.93
CA SER A 18 -3.19 -11.91 3.88
C SER A 18 -1.67 -12.11 3.94
N GLN A 19 -1.22 -13.36 3.92
CA GLN A 19 0.20 -13.66 3.80
C GLN A 19 0.79 -13.18 2.48
N CYS A 20 -0.01 -13.13 1.40
CA CYS A 20 0.45 -12.80 0.06
C CYS A 20 0.24 -11.33 -0.30
N SER A 21 -0.66 -10.61 0.38
CA SER A 21 -1.00 -9.26 -0.01
C SER A 21 -1.59 -8.38 1.09
N ILE A 22 -1.44 -7.06 0.92
CA ILE A 22 -2.26 -6.04 1.58
C ILE A 22 -2.93 -5.22 0.49
N ILE A 23 -4.24 -4.96 0.61
CA ILE A 23 -4.99 -4.18 -0.38
C ILE A 23 -5.73 -3.04 0.30
N TYR A 24 -5.61 -1.85 -0.28
CA TYR A 24 -6.36 -0.65 0.08
C TYR A 24 -7.25 -0.21 -1.09
N GLU A 25 -8.47 0.23 -0.78
CA GLU A 25 -9.46 0.67 -1.75
C GLU A 25 -9.98 2.08 -1.46
N LYS A 26 -10.25 2.83 -2.53
CA LYS A 26 -10.91 4.15 -2.49
C LYS A 26 -11.80 4.32 -3.72
N GLY A 27 -13.10 4.07 -3.55
CA GLY A 27 -14.04 3.99 -4.68
C GLY A 27 -13.64 2.84 -5.62
N PHE A 28 -13.38 3.14 -6.89
CA PHE A 28 -12.91 2.15 -7.88
C PHE A 28 -11.38 2.02 -7.94
N ARG A 29 -10.64 2.73 -7.07
CA ARG A 29 -9.18 2.70 -7.05
C ARG A 29 -8.67 1.69 -6.03
N THR A 30 -7.58 1.02 -6.37
CA THR A 30 -6.90 0.05 -5.52
C THR A 30 -5.40 0.36 -5.43
N ILE A 31 -4.82 0.02 -4.28
CA ILE A 31 -3.38 -0.09 -4.09
C ILE A 31 -3.11 -1.45 -3.45
N SER A 32 -2.31 -2.25 -4.11
CA SER A 32 -2.00 -3.62 -3.71
C SER A 32 -0.52 -3.77 -3.43
N PHE A 33 -0.18 -4.23 -2.24
CA PHE A 33 1.16 -4.63 -1.85
C PHE A 33 1.24 -6.15 -1.97
N LEU A 34 1.87 -6.66 -3.03
CA LEU A 34 2.00 -8.08 -3.32
C LEU A 34 3.36 -8.60 -2.82
N ARG A 35 3.32 -9.56 -1.89
CA ARG A 35 4.49 -10.18 -1.27
C ARG A 35 4.97 -11.37 -2.12
N ASN A 36 6.27 -11.44 -2.38
CA ASN A 36 6.92 -12.57 -3.09
C ASN A 36 6.21 -12.97 -4.39
N SER A 37 5.69 -12.00 -5.15
CA SER A 37 5.15 -12.26 -6.48
C SER A 37 6.32 -12.45 -7.45
N ASN A 38 6.57 -13.69 -7.86
CA ASN A 38 7.73 -14.06 -8.70
C ASN A 38 9.08 -13.60 -8.11
N ASP A 39 9.31 -13.91 -6.83
CA ASP A 39 10.51 -13.53 -6.07
C ASP A 39 10.74 -12.01 -5.92
N LEU A 40 9.71 -11.20 -6.22
CA LEU A 40 9.73 -9.75 -6.09
C LEU A 40 8.59 -9.26 -5.19
N ASN A 41 8.85 -8.17 -4.48
CA ASN A 41 7.81 -7.41 -3.80
C ASN A 41 7.31 -6.30 -4.72
N ILE A 42 6.00 -6.24 -4.95
CA ILE A 42 5.39 -5.34 -5.95
C ILE A 42 4.35 -4.45 -5.26
N VAL A 43 4.35 -3.17 -5.64
CA VAL A 43 3.22 -2.28 -5.36
C VAL A 43 2.52 -2.00 -6.68
N ASP A 44 1.25 -2.36 -6.76
CA ASP A 44 0.40 -2.11 -7.92
C ASP A 44 -0.69 -1.07 -7.56
N SER A 45 -1.07 -0.24 -8.54
CA SER A 45 -2.12 0.75 -8.36
C SER A 45 -2.95 0.92 -9.63
N SER A 46 -4.27 0.99 -9.46
CA SER A 46 -5.20 1.16 -10.59
C SER A 46 -5.40 2.62 -11.06
N GLY A 47 -4.57 3.56 -10.62
CA GLY A 47 -4.69 4.97 -11.05
C GLY A 47 -3.53 5.89 -10.65
N HIS A 48 -3.72 7.19 -10.84
CA HIS A 48 -2.73 8.20 -10.46
C HIS A 48 -2.55 8.25 -8.93
N ILE A 49 -1.28 8.32 -8.52
CA ILE A 49 -0.84 8.43 -7.13
C ILE A 49 -0.41 9.88 -6.89
N ASP A 50 -1.06 10.56 -5.97
CA ASP A 50 -0.61 11.88 -5.49
C ASP A 50 0.52 11.74 -4.45
N MET A 51 1.15 12.86 -4.08
CA MET A 51 2.32 12.86 -3.19
C MET A 51 2.03 12.34 -1.78
N GLU A 52 0.83 12.56 -1.24
CA GLU A 52 0.50 12.07 0.11
C GLU A 52 0.23 10.56 0.08
N CYS A 53 -0.43 10.08 -0.98
CA CYS A 53 -0.60 8.67 -1.24
C CYS A 53 0.76 7.97 -1.46
N LEU A 54 1.69 8.62 -2.16
CA LEU A 54 3.05 8.11 -2.34
C LEU A 54 3.79 7.98 -1.00
N LYS A 55 3.65 8.95 -0.09
CA LYS A 55 4.20 8.86 1.27
C LYS A 55 3.59 7.69 2.05
N ALA A 56 2.28 7.46 1.92
CA ALA A 56 1.61 6.32 2.55
C ALA A 56 2.14 4.98 2.01
N ILE A 57 2.33 4.88 0.70
CA ILE A 57 2.94 3.71 0.04
C ILE A 57 4.36 3.48 0.56
N LEU A 58 5.18 4.53 0.59
CA LEU A 58 6.55 4.45 1.09
C LEU A 58 6.59 3.97 2.55
N GLN A 59 5.72 4.52 3.40
CA GLN A 59 5.60 4.11 4.80
C GLN A 59 5.18 2.63 4.92
N GLN A 60 4.28 2.15 4.06
CA GLN A 60 3.85 0.74 4.06
C GLN A 60 5.00 -0.18 3.65
N CYS A 61 5.79 0.21 2.64
CA CYS A 61 6.97 -0.55 2.22
C CYS A 61 8.03 -0.63 3.32
N LYS A 62 8.24 0.46 4.08
CA LYS A 62 9.14 0.45 5.26
C LYS A 62 8.62 -0.49 6.35
N GLU A 63 7.33 -0.45 6.65
CA GLU A 63 6.70 -1.34 7.63
C GLU A 63 6.78 -2.83 7.23
N LEU A 64 6.78 -3.12 5.93
CA LEU A 64 6.96 -4.46 5.39
C LEU A 64 8.43 -4.90 5.29
N GLY A 65 9.38 -4.00 5.60
CA GLY A 65 10.82 -4.27 5.46
C GLY A 65 11.29 -4.41 4.01
N TRP A 66 10.55 -3.83 3.05
CA TRP A 66 10.88 -3.90 1.63
C TRP A 66 11.88 -2.84 1.19
N ILE A 67 11.95 -1.74 1.94
CA ILE A 67 12.86 -0.62 1.71
C ILE A 67 13.38 -0.12 3.06
N ASP A 68 14.56 0.47 3.05
CA ASP A 68 15.20 1.02 4.24
C ASP A 68 14.46 2.24 4.80
N ASN A 69 14.75 2.54 6.07
CA ASN A 69 14.19 3.69 6.80
C ASN A 69 14.76 5.03 6.36
#